data_AF-A0A2V7X785-F1
#
_entry.id   AF-A0A2V7X785-F1
#
_cell.length_a   1.000
_cell.length_b   1.000
_cell.length_c   1.000
_cell.angle_alpha   90.00
_cell.angle_beta   90.00
_cell.angle_gamma   90.00
#
_symmetry.space_group_name_H-M   'P 1'
#
loop_
_entity.id
_entity.type
_entity.pdbx_description
1 polymer ?
#
loop_
_entity_poly.entity_id
_entity_poly.type
_entity_poly.pdbx_seq_one_letter_code
_entity_poly.pdbx_strand_id
1 'polypeptide(L)'
;MVEETVQMEGHLIDSDILRKAFARIVEGGGDFEVLEFKVGKTNDAPSFIRLAVRAEAPDAVDRILEDLSYLGATAEGPGKGHGKRRAAKTLVENVRFAPAEADGILPDEFYSTTNFDTFVRVDGKWEPARDQKMDCALVLREGAPTCVKQGQVRAGERVALRGAGIRVRPLERSRDYSVFGFMSNDVSAETNKGIVIAGSAREMRRTREAGEKIVVVAGPAIVHSGGDVALARLVRDGWVDVLLTGNAFATHDLEKAILKTSLGVCQMSGRAIEGGSRHHLWTINAVNRAGGIRPAVESGLVPSGVMYEVVKKGIPFVLAGSIRDDGPLRDVITDTLAAQQAYVAALRGAGVCLMLASALHSIAVGNLLPARVRTVCVDMAESVPVKLSNRGTMQAVGLVTDVGFFLERLESELAALGALP
;
A
#
# COMPACT_ATOMS: atom_id res chain seq x y z
N MET A 1 -20.39 34.49 9.82
CA MET A 1 -19.32 33.62 10.31
C MET A 1 -19.96 32.34 10.80
N VAL A 2 -19.70 31.23 10.11
CA VAL A 2 -20.17 29.89 10.46
C VAL A 2 -19.12 29.26 11.35
N GLU A 3 -19.55 28.58 12.41
CA GLU A 3 -18.68 27.89 13.37
C GLU A 3 -19.10 26.43 13.47
N GLU A 4 -18.14 25.53 13.37
CA GLU A 4 -18.34 24.09 13.63
C GLU A 4 -17.27 23.58 14.58
N THR A 5 -17.64 22.66 15.46
CA THR A 5 -16.71 22.08 16.43
C THR A 5 -16.20 20.73 15.94
N VAL A 6 -14.89 20.55 15.91
CA VAL A 6 -14.25 19.26 15.62
C VAL A 6 -13.40 18.79 16.78
N GLN A 7 -13.24 17.48 16.87
CA GLN A 7 -12.33 16.85 17.82
C GLN A 7 -11.37 15.91 17.10
N MET A 8 -10.15 15.84 17.60
CA MET A 8 -9.10 14.91 17.15
C MET A 8 -8.47 14.25 18.37
N GLU A 9 -8.12 12.98 18.25
CA GLU A 9 -7.45 12.21 19.31
C GLU A 9 -6.32 11.37 18.70
N GLY A 10 -5.16 11.36 19.36
CA GLY A 10 -3.98 10.59 18.95
C GLY A 10 -2.68 11.28 19.35
N HIS A 11 -1.55 10.89 18.76
CA HIS A 11 -0.27 11.59 18.98
C HIS A 11 -0.18 12.88 18.15
N LEU A 12 -1.04 13.83 18.49
CA LEU A 12 -1.32 15.03 17.69
C LEU A 12 -0.12 15.97 17.53
N ILE A 13 0.73 16.08 18.56
CA ILE A 13 1.94 16.93 18.57
C ILE A 13 3.07 16.23 17.79
N ASP A 14 3.44 15.01 18.21
CA ASP A 14 4.61 14.30 17.70
C ASP A 14 4.44 13.85 16.22
N SER A 15 3.20 13.66 15.78
CA SER A 15 2.88 13.30 14.39
C SER A 15 2.69 14.51 13.48
N ASP A 16 2.92 15.74 13.98
CA ASP A 16 2.76 17.01 13.26
C ASP A 16 1.32 17.25 12.74
N ILE A 17 0.36 16.49 13.28
CA ILE A 17 -1.05 16.53 12.88
C ILE A 17 -1.66 17.88 13.26
N LEU A 18 -1.35 18.41 14.45
CA LEU A 18 -1.80 19.73 14.89
C LEU A 18 -1.35 20.84 13.96
N ARG A 19 -0.07 20.83 13.58
CA ARG A 19 0.48 21.85 12.67
C ARG A 19 -0.22 21.81 11.33
N LYS A 20 -0.41 20.61 10.77
CA LYS A 20 -1.12 20.42 9.50
C LYS A 20 -2.59 20.83 9.60
N ALA A 21 -3.27 20.49 10.68
CA ALA A 21 -4.67 20.86 10.91
C ALA A 21 -4.82 22.39 10.94
N PHE A 22 -3.99 23.08 11.71
CA PHE A 22 -3.99 24.55 11.75
C PHE A 22 -3.65 25.18 10.41
N ALA A 23 -2.64 24.65 9.71
CA ALA A 23 -2.29 25.12 8.37
C ALA A 23 -3.47 24.98 7.40
N ARG A 24 -4.18 23.85 7.40
CA ARG A 24 -5.36 23.64 6.54
C ARG A 24 -6.52 24.57 6.85
N ILE A 25 -6.76 24.87 8.13
CA ILE A 25 -7.79 25.83 8.52
C ILE A 25 -7.45 27.22 7.96
N VAL A 26 -6.20 27.66 8.14
CA VAL A 26 -5.74 28.98 7.67
C VAL A 26 -5.69 29.06 6.14
N GLU A 27 -5.16 28.03 5.47
CA GLU A 27 -5.13 27.93 3.99
C GLU A 27 -6.52 27.93 3.37
N GLY A 28 -7.51 27.33 4.06
CA GLY A 28 -8.92 27.36 3.68
C GLY A 28 -9.62 28.70 3.94
N GLY A 29 -8.91 29.70 4.47
CA GLY A 29 -9.45 31.02 4.80
C GLY A 29 -10.33 31.03 6.06
N GLY A 30 -10.16 30.02 6.93
CA GLY A 30 -10.81 29.95 8.23
C GLY A 30 -9.92 30.38 9.37
N ASP A 31 -10.52 30.51 10.55
CA ASP A 31 -9.88 30.74 11.83
C ASP A 31 -10.24 29.60 12.80
N PHE A 32 -9.46 29.43 13.86
CA PHE A 32 -9.72 28.39 14.85
C PHE A 32 -9.55 28.87 16.28
N GLU A 33 -10.38 28.30 17.16
CA GLU A 33 -10.26 28.47 18.60
C GLU A 33 -10.09 27.09 19.25
N VAL A 34 -9.02 26.93 20.04
CA VAL A 34 -8.79 25.70 20.82
C VAL A 34 -9.70 25.71 22.04
N LEU A 35 -10.80 24.96 21.98
CA LEU A 35 -11.79 24.87 23.06
C LEU A 35 -11.29 24.00 24.22
N GLU A 36 -10.57 22.93 23.89
CA GLU A 36 -10.01 22.02 24.87
C GLU A 36 -8.76 21.38 24.30
N PHE A 37 -7.68 21.34 25.09
CA PHE A 37 -6.49 20.60 24.73
C PHE A 37 -5.96 19.84 25.93
N LYS A 38 -5.95 18.51 25.80
CA LYS A 38 -5.40 17.59 26.80
C LYS A 38 -4.17 16.94 26.20
N VAL A 39 -3.01 17.33 26.72
CA VAL A 39 -1.74 16.71 26.34
C VAL A 39 -1.61 15.38 27.06
N GLY A 40 -1.25 14.33 26.32
CA GLY A 40 -0.86 13.06 26.90
C GLY A 40 0.26 13.25 27.92
N LYS A 41 0.10 12.72 29.14
CA LYS A 41 1.06 12.93 30.24
C LYS A 41 2.37 12.15 30.07
N THR A 42 2.36 11.17 29.19
CA THR A 42 3.50 10.33 28.84
C THR A 42 3.61 10.27 27.32
N ASN A 43 4.77 9.83 26.83
CA ASN A 43 5.02 9.71 25.39
C ASN A 43 4.02 8.75 24.71
N ASP A 44 3.51 7.74 25.41
CA ASP A 44 2.54 6.78 24.85
C ASP A 44 1.08 7.20 25.05
N ALA A 45 0.82 8.23 25.84
CA ALA A 45 -0.54 8.70 26.07
C ALA A 45 -1.02 9.56 24.86
N PRO A 46 -2.21 9.29 24.32
CA PRO A 46 -2.77 10.12 23.26
C PRO A 46 -3.08 11.53 23.79
N SER A 47 -2.93 12.52 22.91
CA SER A 47 -3.43 13.87 23.12
C SER A 47 -4.82 14.00 22.50
N PHE A 48 -5.65 14.82 23.13
CA PHE A 48 -6.99 15.14 22.65
C PHE A 48 -7.08 16.65 22.41
N ILE A 49 -7.63 17.05 21.27
CA ILE A 49 -7.96 18.45 21.00
C ILE A 49 -9.39 18.58 20.54
N ARG A 50 -10.03 19.66 20.98
CA ARG A 50 -11.33 20.13 20.51
C ARG A 50 -11.17 21.55 19.98
N LEU A 51 -11.55 21.75 18.72
CA LEU A 51 -11.37 22.99 17.97
C LEU A 51 -12.73 23.52 17.53
N ALA A 52 -13.00 24.81 17.76
CA ALA A 52 -14.01 25.52 17.00
C ALA A 52 -13.34 26.06 15.73
N VAL A 53 -13.86 25.71 14.56
CA VAL A 53 -13.40 26.17 13.26
C VAL A 53 -14.41 27.16 12.73
N ARG A 54 -13.95 28.35 12.34
CA ARG A 54 -14.78 29.47 11.88
C ARG A 54 -14.40 29.87 10.46
N ALA A 55 -15.37 30.21 9.63
CA ALA A 55 -15.11 30.91 8.36
C ALA A 55 -16.26 31.86 8.00
N GLU A 56 -16.00 32.82 7.11
CA GLU A 56 -17.01 33.78 6.67
C GLU A 56 -18.12 33.13 5.84
N ALA A 57 -17.75 32.23 4.93
CA ALA A 57 -18.66 31.50 4.04
C ALA A 57 -18.91 30.05 4.53
N PRO A 58 -20.16 29.55 4.49
CA PRO A 58 -20.50 28.17 4.83
C PRO A 58 -19.68 27.13 4.03
N ASP A 59 -19.57 27.31 2.72
CA ASP A 59 -18.80 26.44 1.82
C ASP A 59 -17.28 26.41 2.13
N ALA A 60 -16.77 27.42 2.84
CA ALA A 60 -15.38 27.43 3.29
C ALA A 60 -15.19 26.56 4.54
N VAL A 61 -16.15 26.61 5.49
CA VAL A 61 -16.13 25.73 6.67
C VAL A 61 -16.22 24.27 6.22
N ASP A 62 -17.15 23.93 5.32
CA ASP A 62 -17.32 22.54 4.86
C ASP A 62 -16.05 21.98 4.20
N ARG A 63 -15.38 22.78 3.35
CA ARG A 63 -14.09 22.40 2.75
C ARG A 63 -12.99 22.20 3.79
N ILE A 64 -12.90 23.08 4.79
CA ILE A 64 -11.92 22.96 5.87
C ILE A 64 -12.20 21.70 6.70
N LEU A 65 -13.47 21.43 7.04
CA LEU A 65 -13.87 20.24 7.78
C LEU A 65 -13.55 18.96 7.01
N GLU A 66 -13.75 18.95 5.70
CA GLU A 66 -13.38 17.84 4.82
C GLU A 66 -11.87 17.61 4.88
N ASP A 67 -11.06 18.66 4.71
CA ASP A 67 -9.60 18.63 4.83
C ASP A 67 -9.13 18.12 6.20
N LEU A 68 -9.76 18.56 7.27
CA LEU A 68 -9.46 18.11 8.63
C LEU A 68 -9.88 16.65 8.87
N SER A 69 -10.92 16.16 8.20
CA SER A 69 -11.35 14.76 8.31
C SER A 69 -10.28 13.80 7.76
N TYR A 70 -9.53 14.21 6.72
CA TYR A 70 -8.37 13.47 6.22
C TYR A 70 -7.22 13.39 7.24
N LEU A 71 -7.18 14.31 8.20
CA LEU A 71 -6.24 14.33 9.33
C LEU A 71 -6.79 13.60 10.57
N GLY A 72 -7.97 12.99 10.49
CA GLY A 72 -8.60 12.26 11.60
C GLY A 72 -9.51 13.12 12.49
N ALA A 73 -9.88 14.33 12.05
CA ALA A 73 -10.87 15.12 12.76
C ALA A 73 -12.29 14.58 12.58
N THR A 74 -13.09 14.69 13.64
CA THR A 74 -14.52 14.34 13.61
C THR A 74 -15.34 15.53 14.09
N ALA A 75 -16.39 15.89 13.34
CA ALA A 75 -17.31 16.94 13.76
C ALA A 75 -18.14 16.48 14.96
N GLU A 76 -18.20 17.32 16.00
CA GLU A 76 -19.29 17.26 16.98
C GLU A 76 -20.52 17.83 16.27
N GLY A 77 -21.57 17.02 16.09
CA GLY A 77 -22.74 17.39 15.26
C GLY A 77 -23.37 18.77 15.59
N PRO A 78 -24.32 19.24 14.76
CA PRO A 78 -24.61 20.66 14.58
C PRO A 78 -24.88 21.40 15.90
N GLY A 79 -23.97 22.32 16.23
CA GLY A 79 -24.09 23.22 17.37
C GLY A 79 -25.20 24.25 17.14
N LYS A 80 -26.37 24.07 17.77
CA LYS A 80 -27.38 25.14 17.80
C LYS A 80 -26.95 26.25 18.75
N GLY A 81 -26.95 27.46 18.21
CA GLY A 81 -26.67 28.72 18.89
C GLY A 81 -27.43 28.92 20.20
N HIS A 82 -26.79 29.77 21.01
CA HIS A 82 -27.18 30.35 22.29
C HIS A 82 -28.51 29.93 22.94
N GLY A 83 -28.38 29.29 24.11
CA GLY A 83 -29.42 29.32 25.15
C GLY A 83 -29.88 27.94 25.62
N LYS A 84 -29.52 27.63 26.88
CA LYS A 84 -29.92 26.47 27.70
C LYS A 84 -29.17 25.16 27.42
N ARG A 85 -28.25 24.87 28.34
CA ARG A 85 -27.65 23.55 28.60
C ARG A 85 -28.74 22.48 28.69
N ARG A 86 -28.99 21.76 27.61
CA ARG A 86 -29.46 20.37 27.68
C ARG A 86 -28.25 19.49 27.82
N ALA A 87 -28.31 18.53 28.75
CA ALA A 87 -27.28 17.52 28.95
C ALA A 87 -26.85 16.95 27.58
N ALA A 88 -25.61 17.24 27.19
CA ALA A 88 -25.04 16.84 25.91
C ALA A 88 -24.82 15.33 25.93
N LYS A 89 -25.84 14.58 25.53
CA LYS A 89 -25.64 13.22 25.04
C LYS A 89 -25.14 13.40 23.61
N THR A 90 -23.82 13.45 23.46
CA THR A 90 -23.10 13.56 22.18
C THR A 90 -23.47 12.35 21.30
N LEU A 91 -24.63 12.41 20.64
CA LEU A 91 -25.11 11.34 19.79
C LEU A 91 -24.41 11.54 18.44
N VAL A 92 -23.20 10.99 18.28
CA VAL A 92 -22.57 10.94 16.96
C VAL A 92 -23.53 10.22 16.02
N GLU A 93 -23.90 10.85 14.92
CA GLU A 93 -24.86 10.31 13.97
C GLU A 93 -24.29 9.06 13.26
N ASN A 94 -25.17 8.16 12.84
CA ASN A 94 -24.80 7.07 11.95
C ASN A 94 -24.48 7.64 10.56
N VAL A 95 -23.62 6.93 9.83
CA VAL A 95 -23.34 7.29 8.44
C VAL A 95 -24.61 7.19 7.59
N ARG A 96 -24.75 8.08 6.62
CA ARG A 96 -25.81 8.03 5.61
C ARG A 96 -25.35 7.18 4.44
N PHE A 97 -26.27 6.40 3.89
CA PHE A 97 -26.02 5.59 2.70
C PHE A 97 -26.99 5.99 1.59
N ALA A 98 -26.53 6.00 0.35
CA ALA A 98 -27.36 6.08 -0.84
C ALA A 98 -27.05 4.88 -1.77
N PRO A 99 -28.03 4.43 -2.58
CA PRO A 99 -27.76 3.39 -3.56
C PRO A 99 -26.81 3.90 -4.66
N ALA A 100 -25.92 3.03 -5.12
CA ALA A 100 -25.18 3.24 -6.36
C ALA A 100 -26.17 3.33 -7.55
N GLU A 101 -25.98 4.29 -8.43
CA GLU A 101 -26.91 4.59 -9.53
C GLU A 101 -26.88 3.52 -10.61
N ALA A 102 -25.70 2.98 -10.88
CA ALA A 102 -25.45 1.86 -11.78
C ALA A 102 -24.14 1.16 -11.39
N ASP A 103 -23.78 0.10 -12.11
CA ASP A 103 -22.48 -0.53 -11.96
C ASP A 103 -21.36 0.51 -12.22
N GLY A 104 -20.51 0.73 -11.21
CA GLY A 104 -19.42 1.69 -11.27
C GLY A 104 -19.81 3.17 -11.09
N ILE A 105 -21.09 3.49 -10.90
CA ILE A 105 -21.58 4.86 -10.73
C ILE A 105 -22.00 5.09 -9.28
N LEU A 106 -21.23 5.92 -8.58
CA LEU A 106 -21.43 6.26 -7.17
C LEU A 106 -22.36 7.48 -7.06
N PRO A 107 -23.12 7.61 -5.96
CA PRO A 107 -23.89 8.83 -5.69
C PRO A 107 -22.96 10.04 -5.54
N ASP A 108 -23.40 11.24 -5.97
CA ASP A 108 -22.58 12.47 -5.98
C ASP A 108 -21.83 12.75 -4.67
N GLU A 109 -22.48 12.49 -3.54
CA GLU A 109 -21.97 12.80 -2.20
C GLU A 109 -21.16 11.65 -1.58
N PHE A 110 -20.66 10.68 -2.36
CA PHE A 110 -19.95 9.53 -1.83
C PHE A 110 -18.68 9.91 -1.04
N TYR A 111 -18.38 9.18 0.03
CA TYR A 111 -17.10 9.32 0.73
C TYR A 111 -15.99 8.54 -0.01
N SER A 112 -14.89 9.22 -0.33
CA SER A 112 -13.68 8.61 -0.89
C SER A 112 -12.69 8.25 0.22
N THR A 113 -12.26 6.99 0.26
CA THR A 113 -11.39 6.50 1.34
C THR A 113 -9.95 6.95 1.21
N THR A 114 -9.29 7.13 2.37
CA THR A 114 -7.82 7.18 2.47
C THR A 114 -7.23 5.77 2.58
N ASN A 115 -5.90 5.66 2.66
CA ASN A 115 -5.24 4.40 3.01
C ASN A 115 -5.18 4.15 4.54
N PHE A 116 -5.59 5.09 5.38
CA PHE A 116 -5.65 4.92 6.83
C PHE A 116 -6.87 4.09 7.25
N ASP A 117 -6.78 3.42 8.40
CA ASP A 117 -7.89 2.60 8.91
C ASP A 117 -9.13 3.47 9.14
N THR A 118 -10.23 3.12 8.46
CA THR A 118 -11.49 3.85 8.56
C THR A 118 -12.49 3.05 9.39
N PHE A 119 -13.23 3.74 10.23
CA PHE A 119 -14.33 3.20 11.04
C PHE A 119 -15.62 3.91 10.63
N VAL A 120 -16.70 3.14 10.52
CA VAL A 120 -18.00 3.64 10.07
C VAL A 120 -19.03 3.31 11.14
N ARG A 121 -19.83 4.30 11.51
CA ARG A 121 -20.87 4.14 12.51
C ARG A 121 -22.15 3.65 11.86
N VAL A 122 -22.47 2.38 12.06
CA VAL A 122 -23.67 1.69 11.54
C VAL A 122 -24.50 1.24 12.74
N ASP A 123 -25.79 1.58 12.76
CA ASP A 123 -26.74 1.20 13.83
C ASP A 123 -26.22 1.50 15.26
N GLY A 124 -25.55 2.63 15.42
CA GLY A 124 -25.01 3.10 16.70
C GLY A 124 -23.68 2.48 17.10
N LYS A 125 -23.09 1.59 16.29
CA LYS A 125 -21.81 0.92 16.55
C LYS A 125 -20.74 1.35 15.55
N TRP A 126 -19.52 1.52 16.02
CA TRP A 126 -18.36 1.77 15.16
C TRP A 126 -17.81 0.46 14.64
N GLU A 127 -17.93 0.24 13.33
CA GLU A 127 -17.45 -0.93 12.63
C GLU A 127 -16.19 -0.58 11.80
N PRO A 128 -15.11 -1.36 11.87
CA PRO A 128 -13.94 -1.14 11.02
C PRO A 128 -14.25 -1.48 9.56
N ALA A 129 -13.81 -0.63 8.64
CA ALA A 129 -13.91 -0.89 7.22
C ALA A 129 -13.02 -2.07 6.81
N ARG A 130 -13.60 -3.04 6.11
CA ARG A 130 -12.88 -4.19 5.54
C ARG A 130 -12.12 -3.79 4.28
N ASP A 131 -11.04 -4.53 3.99
CA ASP A 131 -10.21 -4.35 2.79
C ASP A 131 -9.74 -2.89 2.57
N GLN A 132 -9.34 -2.22 3.66
CA GLN A 132 -8.89 -0.82 3.67
C GLN A 132 -7.83 -0.55 2.60
N LYS A 133 -8.09 0.47 1.77
CA LYS A 133 -7.21 1.02 0.73
C LYS A 133 -7.77 2.37 0.27
N MET A 134 -6.92 3.21 -0.30
CA MET A 134 -7.32 4.54 -0.80
C MET A 134 -8.19 4.47 -2.06
N ASP A 135 -8.79 5.60 -2.42
CA ASP A 135 -9.54 5.82 -3.65
C ASP A 135 -10.61 4.73 -3.87
N CYS A 136 -11.41 4.47 -2.83
CA CYS A 136 -12.51 3.53 -2.86
C CYS A 136 -13.79 4.18 -2.35
N ALA A 137 -14.92 3.60 -2.75
CA ALA A 137 -16.19 3.80 -2.09
C ALA A 137 -16.25 2.93 -0.82
N LEU A 138 -16.90 3.43 0.23
CA LEU A 138 -17.30 2.60 1.38
C LEU A 138 -18.68 2.01 1.11
N VAL A 139 -18.77 0.70 0.94
CA VAL A 139 -20.01 -0.01 0.65
C VAL A 139 -20.40 -0.90 1.83
N LEU A 140 -21.68 -0.93 2.19
CA LEU A 140 -22.18 -1.87 3.19
C LEU A 140 -22.46 -3.24 2.56
N ARG A 141 -21.50 -4.17 2.68
CA ARG A 141 -21.61 -5.56 2.20
C ARG A 141 -21.67 -6.53 3.37
N GLU A 142 -22.60 -7.48 3.35
CA GLU A 142 -22.76 -8.48 4.42
C GLU A 142 -22.89 -7.85 5.82
N GLY A 143 -23.51 -6.68 5.92
CA GLY A 143 -23.67 -5.93 7.17
C GLY A 143 -22.41 -5.21 7.65
N ALA A 144 -21.30 -5.22 6.90
CA ALA A 144 -20.05 -4.57 7.27
C ALA A 144 -19.60 -3.52 6.22
N PRO A 145 -19.08 -2.36 6.68
CA PRO A 145 -18.47 -1.39 5.77
C PRO A 145 -17.23 -2.03 5.10
N THR A 146 -17.12 -1.91 3.79
CA THR A 146 -16.06 -2.51 2.98
C THR A 146 -15.57 -1.50 1.95
N CYS A 147 -14.25 -1.31 1.83
CA CYS A 147 -13.68 -0.44 0.82
C CYS A 147 -13.69 -1.15 -0.55
N VAL A 148 -14.40 -0.59 -1.53
CA VAL A 148 -14.58 -1.18 -2.87
C VAL A 148 -14.12 -0.19 -3.92
N LYS A 149 -13.29 -0.64 -4.88
CA LYS A 149 -12.88 0.20 -6.01
C LYS A 149 -14.10 0.56 -6.83
N GLN A 150 -14.18 1.82 -7.29
CA GLN A 150 -15.36 2.35 -7.97
C GLN A 150 -15.91 1.41 -9.05
N GLY A 151 -15.06 0.95 -9.98
CA GLY A 151 -15.47 0.03 -11.06
C GLY A 151 -15.96 -1.36 -10.61
N GLN A 152 -15.93 -1.68 -9.31
CA GLN A 152 -16.39 -2.94 -8.73
C GLN A 152 -17.67 -2.78 -7.87
N VAL A 153 -18.19 -1.56 -7.77
CA VAL A 153 -19.48 -1.28 -7.11
C VAL A 153 -20.60 -1.67 -8.06
N ARG A 154 -21.62 -2.37 -7.55
CA ARG A 154 -22.80 -2.81 -8.31
C ARG A 154 -23.97 -1.86 -8.10
N ALA A 155 -24.83 -1.76 -9.11
CA ALA A 155 -26.05 -0.97 -9.04
C ALA A 155 -26.87 -1.32 -7.78
N GLY A 156 -27.37 -0.30 -7.08
CA GLY A 156 -28.19 -0.45 -5.87
C GLY A 156 -27.41 -0.76 -4.59
N GLU A 157 -26.10 -0.99 -4.64
CA GLU A 157 -25.29 -1.17 -3.42
C GLU A 157 -25.32 0.08 -2.55
N ARG A 158 -25.39 -0.09 -1.23
CA ARG A 158 -25.44 1.01 -0.26
C ARG A 158 -24.05 1.62 -0.09
N VAL A 159 -23.82 2.76 -0.72
CA VAL A 159 -22.58 3.55 -0.67
C VAL A 159 -22.68 4.60 0.42
N ALA A 160 -21.68 4.69 1.29
CA ALA A 160 -21.60 5.69 2.34
C ALA A 160 -21.37 7.08 1.74
N LEU A 161 -22.13 8.06 2.22
CA LEU A 161 -21.97 9.46 1.86
C LEU A 161 -20.99 10.14 2.80
N ARG A 162 -20.40 11.26 2.35
CA ARG A 162 -19.59 12.13 3.19
C ARG A 162 -20.41 12.70 4.36
N GLY A 163 -19.72 13.04 5.46
CA GLY A 163 -20.33 13.65 6.65
C GLY A 163 -20.16 12.81 7.92
N ALA A 164 -21.14 12.91 8.82
CA ALA A 164 -21.07 12.28 10.14
C ALA A 164 -21.04 10.73 10.08
N GLY A 165 -20.48 10.12 11.12
CA GLY A 165 -20.44 8.66 11.24
C GLY A 165 -19.29 7.99 10.48
N ILE A 166 -18.30 8.74 10.00
CA ILE A 166 -17.03 8.22 9.46
C ILE A 166 -15.89 8.75 10.32
N ARG A 167 -14.96 7.88 10.69
CA ARG A 167 -13.77 8.23 11.46
C ARG A 167 -12.55 7.55 10.87
N VAL A 168 -11.53 8.33 10.55
CA VAL A 168 -10.23 7.83 10.09
C VAL A 168 -9.27 7.79 11.27
N ARG A 169 -8.49 6.71 11.40
CA ARG A 169 -7.40 6.58 12.37
C ARG A 169 -6.07 6.79 11.66
N PRO A 170 -5.41 7.94 11.83
CA PRO A 170 -4.08 8.18 11.28
C PRO A 170 -3.05 7.15 11.80
N LEU A 171 -1.97 6.96 11.05
CA LEU A 171 -0.83 6.19 11.53
C LEU A 171 -0.17 6.88 12.72
N GLU A 172 0.03 6.14 13.81
CA GLU A 172 0.94 6.56 14.87
C GLU A 172 2.39 6.43 14.37
N ARG A 173 3.17 7.50 14.49
CA ARG A 173 4.61 7.41 14.24
C ARG A 173 5.25 6.50 15.28
N SER A 174 5.89 5.43 14.82
CA SER A 174 6.75 4.62 15.69
C SER A 174 7.89 5.49 16.22
N ARG A 175 8.05 5.54 17.54
CA ARG A 175 9.11 6.29 18.22
C ARG A 175 10.41 5.50 18.35
N ASP A 176 10.47 4.27 17.85
CA ASP A 176 11.74 3.56 17.68
C ASP A 176 12.62 4.35 16.70
N TYR A 177 13.89 4.54 17.05
CA TYR A 177 14.98 5.03 16.19
C TYR A 177 15.31 4.05 15.03
N SER A 178 14.27 3.43 14.46
CA SER A 178 14.32 2.59 13.28
C SER A 178 14.23 3.46 12.03
N VAL A 179 14.69 2.93 10.90
CA VAL A 179 14.61 3.57 9.56
C VAL A 179 13.20 4.02 9.22
N PHE A 180 12.17 3.34 9.74
CA PHE A 180 10.77 3.68 9.54
C PHE A 180 10.24 4.78 10.48
N GLY A 181 11.00 5.20 11.50
CA GLY A 181 10.70 6.35 12.37
C GLY A 181 11.26 7.67 11.85
N PHE A 182 12.36 7.61 11.07
CA PHE A 182 13.08 8.77 10.51
C PHE A 182 12.44 9.33 9.21
N MET A 183 11.12 9.28 9.08
CA MET A 183 10.38 9.69 7.88
C MET A 183 10.44 11.21 7.62
N SER A 184 11.63 11.74 7.32
CA SER A 184 11.80 12.94 6.51
C SER A 184 11.52 12.55 5.06
N ASN A 185 10.61 13.27 4.43
CA ASN A 185 10.07 13.06 3.08
C ASN A 185 11.12 13.13 1.93
N ASP A 186 12.41 13.14 2.24
CA ASP A 186 13.45 13.31 1.24
C ASP A 186 13.91 11.93 0.75
N VAL A 187 13.26 11.48 -0.33
CA VAL A 187 13.83 10.43 -1.18
C VAL A 187 15.15 10.97 -1.70
N SER A 188 16.27 10.45 -1.21
CA SER A 188 17.59 10.86 -1.66
C SER A 188 18.44 9.63 -1.99
N ALA A 189 19.17 9.72 -3.10
CA ALA A 189 20.19 8.74 -3.47
C ALA A 189 21.39 8.75 -2.50
N GLU A 190 21.58 9.85 -1.77
CA GLU A 190 22.70 10.10 -0.86
C GLU A 190 22.41 9.67 0.59
N THR A 191 21.62 8.61 0.77
CA THR A 191 21.41 8.01 2.09
C THR A 191 22.37 6.85 2.36
N ASN A 192 22.58 6.54 3.64
CA ASN A 192 23.31 5.34 4.05
C ASN A 192 22.45 4.09 3.81
N LYS A 193 22.65 3.47 2.65
CA LYS A 193 21.89 2.32 2.16
C LYS A 193 21.96 1.12 3.10
N GLY A 194 23.10 0.90 3.76
CA GLY A 194 23.28 -0.22 4.69
C GLY A 194 22.32 -0.16 5.88
N ILE A 195 22.11 1.02 6.44
CA ILE A 195 21.18 1.22 7.56
C ILE A 195 19.74 0.90 7.12
N VAL A 196 19.33 1.38 5.93
CA VAL A 196 18.00 1.15 5.37
C VAL A 196 17.75 -0.33 5.09
N ILE A 197 18.72 -1.02 4.51
CA ILE A 197 18.63 -2.46 4.20
C ILE A 197 18.54 -3.28 5.48
N ALA A 198 19.40 -3.01 6.47
CA ALA A 198 19.34 -3.68 7.77
C ALA A 198 18.02 -3.41 8.51
N GLY A 199 17.47 -2.20 8.39
CA GLY A 199 16.13 -1.86 8.88
C GLY A 199 15.03 -2.66 8.20
N SER A 200 15.12 -2.84 6.88
CA SER A 200 14.19 -3.65 6.10
C SER A 200 14.23 -5.13 6.52
N ALA A 201 15.43 -5.68 6.75
CA ALA A 201 15.62 -7.04 7.24
C ALA A 201 14.97 -7.26 8.62
N ARG A 202 15.15 -6.30 9.54
CA ARG A 202 14.51 -6.35 10.87
C ARG A 202 12.98 -6.33 10.79
N GLU A 203 12.41 -5.50 9.91
CA GLU A 203 10.96 -5.43 9.75
C GLU A 203 10.40 -6.71 9.11
N MET A 204 11.10 -7.30 8.15
CA MET A 204 10.74 -8.62 7.61
C MET A 204 10.73 -9.70 8.70
N ARG A 205 11.74 -9.73 9.58
CA ARG A 205 11.77 -10.64 10.72
C ARG A 205 10.57 -10.45 11.65
N ARG A 206 10.31 -9.20 12.05
CA ARG A 206 9.16 -8.86 12.89
C ARG A 206 7.84 -9.30 12.26
N THR A 207 7.66 -9.05 10.96
CA THR A 207 6.47 -9.43 10.19
C THR A 207 6.26 -10.95 10.24
N ARG A 208 7.33 -11.71 10.05
CA ARG A 208 7.31 -13.18 10.15
C ARG A 208 6.97 -13.65 11.57
N GLU A 209 7.55 -13.03 12.59
CA GLU A 209 7.27 -13.33 14.01
C GLU A 209 5.80 -12.99 14.38
N ALA A 210 5.21 -11.98 13.75
CA ALA A 210 3.81 -11.61 13.91
C ALA A 210 2.84 -12.51 13.12
N GLY A 211 3.34 -13.43 12.30
CA GLY A 211 2.52 -14.29 11.43
C GLY A 211 1.86 -13.54 10.26
N GLU A 212 2.37 -12.36 9.94
CA GLU A 212 1.94 -11.54 8.80
C GLU A 212 2.71 -11.93 7.53
N LYS A 213 2.16 -11.61 6.36
CA LYS A 213 2.77 -11.96 5.07
C LYS A 213 3.79 -10.92 4.63
N ILE A 214 4.87 -11.40 4.03
CA ILE A 214 5.85 -10.61 3.29
C ILE A 214 5.53 -10.72 1.79
N VAL A 215 5.14 -9.60 1.19
CA VAL A 215 4.79 -9.50 -0.23
C VAL A 215 5.97 -8.92 -1.01
N VAL A 216 6.31 -9.51 -2.15
CA VAL A 216 7.28 -8.96 -3.09
C VAL A 216 6.59 -8.56 -4.38
N VAL A 217 6.80 -7.31 -4.80
CA VAL A 217 6.45 -6.80 -6.13
C VAL A 217 7.71 -6.77 -6.97
N ALA A 218 7.83 -7.70 -7.92
CA ALA A 218 9.07 -7.90 -8.68
C ALA A 218 9.00 -7.31 -10.09
N GLY A 219 10.07 -6.64 -10.52
CA GLY A 219 10.26 -6.16 -11.89
C GLY A 219 11.40 -6.89 -12.61
N PRO A 220 11.41 -6.90 -13.96
CA PRO A 220 12.38 -7.67 -14.75
C PRO A 220 13.83 -7.25 -14.54
N ALA A 221 14.07 -6.01 -14.10
CA ALA A 221 15.41 -5.51 -13.79
C ALA A 221 16.13 -6.34 -12.70
N ILE A 222 15.40 -7.04 -11.83
CA ILE A 222 15.96 -7.99 -10.86
C ILE A 222 16.74 -9.10 -11.56
N VAL A 223 16.22 -9.64 -12.66
CA VAL A 223 16.90 -10.70 -13.43
C VAL A 223 18.08 -10.12 -14.19
N HIS A 224 17.91 -8.92 -14.77
CA HIS A 224 18.94 -8.26 -15.57
C HIS A 224 20.16 -7.83 -14.74
N SER A 225 19.97 -7.49 -13.47
CA SER A 225 21.06 -7.15 -12.53
C SER A 225 21.65 -8.37 -11.82
N GLY A 226 21.06 -9.57 -11.98
CA GLY A 226 21.48 -10.79 -11.29
C GLY A 226 20.91 -10.98 -9.88
N GLY A 227 20.07 -10.06 -9.40
CA GLY A 227 19.42 -10.13 -8.09
C GLY A 227 18.43 -11.28 -7.91
N ASP A 228 17.99 -11.91 -9.01
CA ASP A 228 17.12 -13.09 -9.01
C ASP A 228 17.71 -14.25 -8.19
N VAL A 229 19.04 -14.38 -8.14
CA VAL A 229 19.70 -15.43 -7.35
C VAL A 229 19.43 -15.26 -5.85
N ALA A 230 19.61 -14.04 -5.33
CA ALA A 230 19.33 -13.72 -3.94
C ALA A 230 17.82 -13.82 -3.65
N LEU A 231 16.96 -13.31 -4.55
CA LEU A 231 15.50 -13.40 -4.40
C LEU A 231 15.00 -14.85 -4.36
N ALA A 232 15.54 -15.74 -5.22
CA ALA A 232 15.18 -17.16 -5.21
C ALA A 232 15.53 -17.83 -3.87
N ARG A 233 16.67 -17.46 -3.27
CA ARG A 233 17.05 -17.95 -1.93
C ARG A 233 16.12 -17.41 -0.84
N LEU A 234 15.77 -16.13 -0.88
CA LEU A 234 14.78 -15.56 0.04
C LEU A 234 13.43 -16.29 -0.02
N VAL A 235 12.95 -16.63 -1.23
CA VAL A 235 11.75 -17.45 -1.42
C VAL A 235 11.94 -18.84 -0.79
N ARG A 236 13.05 -19.50 -1.11
CA ARG A 236 13.38 -20.84 -0.60
C ARG A 236 13.53 -20.89 0.92
N ASP A 237 14.00 -19.82 1.53
CA ASP A 237 14.26 -19.74 2.97
C ASP A 237 13.03 -19.24 3.75
N GLY A 238 11.91 -18.99 3.04
CA GLY A 238 10.62 -18.64 3.63
C GLY A 238 10.51 -17.17 4.05
N TRP A 239 11.21 -16.28 3.35
CA TRP A 239 11.14 -14.82 3.55
C TRP A 239 10.14 -14.13 2.61
N VAL A 240 9.47 -14.88 1.74
CA VAL A 240 8.49 -14.36 0.78
C VAL A 240 7.26 -15.25 0.79
N ASP A 241 6.10 -14.66 1.05
CA ASP A 241 4.82 -15.37 1.12
C ASP A 241 3.96 -15.15 -0.12
N VAL A 242 4.18 -14.06 -0.86
CA VAL A 242 3.41 -13.69 -2.05
C VAL A 242 4.31 -12.99 -3.06
N LEU A 243 4.19 -13.36 -4.33
CA LEU A 243 4.87 -12.70 -5.44
C LEU A 243 3.88 -12.02 -6.40
N LEU A 244 3.95 -10.70 -6.54
CA LEU A 244 3.15 -9.92 -7.48
C LEU A 244 4.06 -9.38 -8.59
N THR A 245 3.75 -9.67 -9.85
CA THR A 245 4.61 -9.26 -10.97
C THR A 245 3.86 -9.28 -12.30
N GLY A 246 4.56 -9.09 -13.41
CA GLY A 246 4.03 -9.15 -14.76
C GLY A 246 4.74 -10.19 -15.64
N ASN A 247 4.29 -10.32 -16.88
CA ASN A 247 4.81 -11.30 -17.84
C ASN A 247 6.33 -11.21 -18.02
N ALA A 248 6.89 -10.00 -18.08
CA ALA A 248 8.30 -9.77 -18.38
C ALA A 248 9.24 -10.38 -17.33
N PHE A 249 8.99 -10.15 -16.03
CA PHE A 249 9.84 -10.71 -14.97
C PHE A 249 9.81 -12.23 -15.00
N ALA A 250 8.61 -12.82 -15.02
CA ALA A 250 8.45 -14.27 -15.07
C ALA A 250 9.14 -14.86 -16.31
N THR A 251 8.95 -14.25 -17.48
CA THR A 251 9.58 -14.71 -18.73
C THR A 251 11.10 -14.68 -18.66
N HIS A 252 11.70 -13.60 -18.14
CA HIS A 252 13.16 -13.50 -18.08
C HIS A 252 13.78 -14.39 -17.00
N ASP A 253 13.10 -14.61 -15.87
CA ASP A 253 13.53 -15.60 -14.87
C ASP A 253 13.53 -17.01 -15.47
N LEU A 254 12.47 -17.38 -16.20
CA LEU A 254 12.34 -18.66 -16.90
C LEU A 254 13.38 -18.79 -18.04
N GLU A 255 13.62 -17.71 -18.80
CA GLU A 255 14.62 -17.67 -19.87
C GLU A 255 16.02 -17.94 -19.29
N LYS A 256 16.33 -17.28 -18.17
CA LYS A 256 17.60 -17.48 -17.46
C LYS A 256 17.70 -18.88 -16.89
N ALA A 257 16.62 -19.45 -16.37
CA ALA A 257 16.62 -20.81 -15.85
C ALA A 257 16.93 -21.84 -16.95
N ILE A 258 16.30 -21.71 -18.12
CA ILE A 258 16.35 -22.70 -19.20
C ILE A 258 17.57 -22.49 -20.12
N LEU A 259 17.81 -21.25 -20.54
CA LEU A 259 18.78 -20.90 -21.59
C LEU A 259 20.01 -20.14 -21.06
N LYS A 260 20.05 -19.81 -19.76
CA LYS A 260 21.14 -19.05 -19.11
C LYS A 260 21.35 -17.65 -19.70
N THR A 261 20.33 -17.09 -20.35
CA THR A 261 20.30 -15.73 -20.89
C THR A 261 19.16 -14.92 -20.31
N SER A 262 19.28 -13.59 -20.38
CA SER A 262 18.16 -12.68 -20.22
C SER A 262 18.21 -11.67 -21.37
N LEU A 263 17.14 -11.56 -22.16
CA LEU A 263 17.11 -10.76 -23.41
C LEU A 263 18.27 -11.10 -24.36
N GLY A 264 18.70 -12.36 -24.38
CA GLY A 264 19.82 -12.80 -25.21
C GLY A 264 21.21 -12.41 -24.70
N VAL A 265 21.34 -11.83 -23.51
CA VAL A 265 22.62 -11.57 -22.85
C VAL A 265 22.96 -12.74 -21.94
N CYS A 266 24.12 -13.36 -22.16
CA CYS A 266 24.65 -14.44 -21.33
C CYS A 266 24.90 -13.94 -19.91
N GLN A 267 24.25 -14.57 -18.93
CA GLN A 267 24.33 -14.11 -17.54
C GLN A 267 25.64 -14.48 -16.84
N MET A 268 26.45 -15.37 -17.45
CA MET A 268 27.79 -15.69 -16.96
C MET A 268 28.87 -14.74 -17.50
N SER A 269 28.73 -14.28 -18.74
CA SER A 269 29.78 -13.48 -19.42
C SER A 269 29.41 -12.02 -19.64
N GLY A 270 28.15 -11.64 -19.45
CA GLY A 270 27.62 -10.30 -19.74
C GLY A 270 27.57 -9.97 -21.24
N ARG A 271 27.86 -10.94 -22.13
CA ARG A 271 27.92 -10.72 -23.58
C ARG A 271 26.62 -11.11 -24.26
N ALA A 272 26.20 -10.34 -25.25
CA ALA A 272 25.12 -10.71 -26.15
C ALA A 272 25.47 -12.01 -26.90
N ILE A 273 24.52 -12.93 -26.98
CA ILE A 273 24.63 -14.15 -27.77
C ILE A 273 23.97 -13.92 -29.14
N GLU A 274 24.59 -14.44 -30.19
CA GLU A 274 24.01 -14.41 -31.53
C GLU A 274 22.64 -15.10 -31.56
N GLY A 275 21.63 -14.42 -32.09
CA GLY A 275 20.24 -14.89 -32.08
C GLY A 275 19.55 -14.86 -30.71
N GLY A 276 20.21 -14.35 -29.67
CA GLY A 276 19.68 -14.33 -28.30
C GLY A 276 18.37 -13.55 -28.12
N SER A 277 18.08 -12.59 -29.01
CA SER A 277 16.82 -11.85 -29.00
C SER A 277 15.58 -12.76 -29.09
N ARG A 278 15.70 -13.97 -29.65
CA ARG A 278 14.59 -14.95 -29.74
C ARG A 278 14.38 -15.79 -28.48
N HIS A 279 15.31 -15.75 -27.52
CA HIS A 279 15.31 -16.68 -26.38
C HIS A 279 14.09 -16.51 -25.47
N HIS A 280 13.66 -15.28 -25.20
CA HIS A 280 12.46 -15.02 -24.40
C HIS A 280 11.18 -15.53 -25.10
N LEU A 281 11.03 -15.31 -26.42
CA LEU A 281 9.90 -15.83 -27.20
C LEU A 281 9.89 -17.36 -27.24
N TRP A 282 11.06 -17.98 -27.41
CA TRP A 282 11.19 -19.43 -27.37
C TRP A 282 10.79 -19.98 -25.99
N THR A 283 11.22 -19.30 -24.92
CA THR A 283 10.90 -19.66 -23.53
C THR A 283 9.39 -19.63 -23.29
N ILE A 284 8.71 -18.55 -23.70
CA ILE A 284 7.25 -18.45 -23.62
C ILE A 284 6.60 -19.64 -24.32
N ASN A 285 7.02 -19.95 -25.54
CA ASN A 285 6.48 -21.07 -26.30
C ASN A 285 6.72 -22.42 -25.62
N ALA A 286 7.90 -22.63 -25.02
CA ALA A 286 8.24 -23.86 -24.30
C ALA A 286 7.39 -24.04 -23.04
N VAL A 287 7.24 -22.99 -22.23
CA VAL A 287 6.43 -23.01 -21.00
C VAL A 287 4.94 -23.15 -21.33
N ASN A 288 4.44 -22.44 -22.33
CA ASN A 288 3.04 -22.56 -22.77
C ASN A 288 2.73 -23.93 -23.36
N ARG A 289 3.71 -24.60 -23.99
CA ARG A 289 3.58 -26.00 -24.47
C ARG A 289 3.52 -26.99 -23.30
N ALA A 290 4.24 -26.74 -22.21
CA ALA A 290 4.15 -27.54 -21.00
C ALA A 290 2.81 -27.35 -20.26
N GLY A 291 2.07 -26.27 -20.56
CA GLY A 291 0.77 -25.98 -19.94
C GLY A 291 0.77 -24.81 -18.96
N GLY A 292 1.89 -24.09 -18.82
CA GLY A 292 2.07 -22.99 -17.88
C GLY A 292 3.29 -23.18 -16.98
N ILE A 293 3.53 -22.24 -16.07
CA ILE A 293 4.73 -22.21 -15.23
C ILE A 293 4.80 -23.43 -14.30
N ARG A 294 3.71 -23.75 -13.60
CA ARG A 294 3.68 -24.90 -12.67
C ARG A 294 3.95 -26.23 -13.37
N PRO A 295 3.25 -26.60 -14.47
CA PRO A 295 3.59 -27.80 -15.23
C PRO A 295 5.03 -27.83 -15.77
N ALA A 296 5.57 -26.69 -16.20
CA ALA A 296 6.95 -26.60 -16.68
C ALA A 296 8.00 -26.86 -15.58
N VAL A 297 7.71 -26.44 -14.34
CA VAL A 297 8.55 -26.78 -13.18
C VAL A 297 8.43 -28.26 -12.83
N GLU A 298 7.21 -28.79 -12.79
CA GLU A 298 6.94 -30.20 -12.44
C GLU A 298 7.53 -31.18 -13.46
N SER A 299 7.57 -30.81 -14.75
CA SER A 299 8.18 -31.62 -15.80
C SER A 299 9.72 -31.55 -15.82
N GLY A 300 10.33 -30.71 -14.98
CA GLY A 300 11.79 -30.45 -14.97
C GLY A 300 12.29 -29.56 -16.11
N LEU A 301 11.41 -28.96 -16.92
CA LEU A 301 11.81 -28.00 -17.96
C LEU A 301 12.46 -26.75 -17.34
N VAL A 302 11.92 -26.30 -16.21
CA VAL A 302 12.44 -25.16 -15.43
C VAL A 302 13.15 -25.72 -14.19
N PRO A 303 14.50 -25.77 -14.16
CA PRO A 303 15.23 -26.45 -13.08
C PRO A 303 15.59 -25.56 -11.88
N SER A 304 15.42 -24.24 -12.00
CA SER A 304 15.89 -23.25 -11.03
C SER A 304 15.22 -21.89 -11.26
N GLY A 305 15.50 -20.89 -10.42
CA GLY A 305 15.01 -19.51 -10.58
C GLY A 305 13.94 -19.13 -9.57
N VAL A 306 13.50 -17.88 -9.58
CA VAL A 306 12.50 -17.38 -8.64
C VAL A 306 11.15 -18.07 -8.85
N MET A 307 10.70 -18.19 -10.10
CA MET A 307 9.42 -18.85 -10.43
C MET A 307 9.44 -20.34 -10.08
N TYR A 308 10.61 -20.99 -10.19
CA TYR A 308 10.80 -22.36 -9.73
C TYR A 308 10.60 -22.48 -8.22
N GLU A 309 11.30 -21.66 -7.42
CA GLU A 309 11.21 -21.70 -5.96
C GLU A 309 9.80 -21.36 -5.48
N VAL A 310 9.14 -20.39 -6.13
CA VAL A 310 7.73 -20.01 -5.90
C VAL A 310 6.81 -21.23 -6.04
N VAL A 311 6.93 -21.97 -7.15
CA VAL A 311 6.12 -23.16 -7.42
C VAL A 311 6.42 -24.26 -6.42
N LYS A 312 7.70 -24.52 -6.12
CA LYS A 312 8.14 -25.59 -5.20
C LYS A 312 7.70 -25.34 -3.77
N LYS A 313 7.67 -24.08 -3.33
CA LYS A 313 7.13 -23.68 -2.02
C LYS A 313 5.61 -23.59 -1.98
N GLY A 314 4.95 -23.56 -3.15
CA GLY A 314 3.51 -23.40 -3.24
C GLY A 314 3.04 -22.00 -2.82
N ILE A 315 3.91 -20.98 -2.91
CA ILE A 315 3.49 -19.61 -2.59
C ILE A 315 2.64 -19.05 -3.73
N PRO A 316 1.58 -18.29 -3.43
CA PRO A 316 0.76 -17.66 -4.45
C PRO A 316 1.57 -16.61 -5.22
N PHE A 317 1.42 -16.62 -6.54
CA PHE A 317 1.91 -15.57 -7.42
C PHE A 317 0.80 -15.08 -8.35
N VAL A 318 0.86 -13.80 -8.72
CA VAL A 318 -0.07 -13.21 -9.69
C VAL A 318 0.73 -12.48 -10.76
N LEU A 319 0.46 -12.83 -12.02
CA LEU A 319 1.04 -12.17 -13.20
C LEU A 319 -0.01 -11.26 -13.83
N ALA A 320 0.09 -9.95 -13.58
CA ALA A 320 -0.79 -8.97 -14.20
C ALA A 320 -0.27 -8.60 -15.60
N GLY A 321 -1.16 -8.70 -16.60
CA GLY A 321 -0.83 -8.39 -17.98
C GLY A 321 -0.58 -6.90 -18.25
N SER A 322 0.16 -6.62 -19.31
CA SER A 322 0.47 -5.28 -19.81
C SER A 322 0.40 -5.25 -21.33
N ILE A 323 0.13 -4.06 -21.89
CA ILE A 323 0.04 -3.84 -23.33
C ILE A 323 1.34 -4.14 -24.10
N ARG A 324 2.48 -4.32 -23.42
CA ARG A 324 3.76 -4.66 -24.06
C ARG A 324 4.06 -6.16 -24.07
N ASP A 325 3.24 -6.99 -23.42
CA ASP A 325 3.59 -8.38 -23.16
C ASP A 325 3.78 -9.19 -24.44
N ASP A 326 4.96 -9.80 -24.57
CA ASP A 326 5.24 -10.82 -25.58
C ASP A 326 4.59 -12.15 -25.17
N GLY A 327 3.90 -12.82 -26.10
CA GLY A 327 3.18 -14.07 -25.81
C GLY A 327 1.70 -13.83 -25.57
N PRO A 328 1.22 -13.77 -24.31
CA PRO A 328 1.94 -13.92 -23.03
C PRO A 328 2.10 -15.37 -22.55
N LEU A 329 2.74 -15.56 -21.39
CA LEU A 329 2.64 -16.83 -20.64
C LEU A 329 1.17 -17.13 -20.28
N ARG A 330 0.76 -18.41 -20.30
CA ARG A 330 -0.62 -18.83 -19.98
C ARG A 330 -1.11 -18.39 -18.60
N ASP A 331 -0.18 -18.27 -17.64
CA ASP A 331 -0.45 -17.87 -16.26
C ASP A 331 -0.78 -16.36 -16.12
N VAL A 332 -0.61 -15.57 -17.18
CA VAL A 332 -0.86 -14.11 -17.16
C VAL A 332 -2.34 -13.80 -17.21
N ILE A 333 -2.80 -12.98 -16.25
CA ILE A 333 -4.14 -12.42 -16.23
C ILE A 333 -4.13 -11.17 -17.11
N THR A 334 -4.67 -11.29 -18.33
CA THR A 334 -4.71 -10.20 -19.31
C THR A 334 -5.80 -9.17 -19.05
N ASP A 335 -6.86 -9.56 -18.34
CA ASP A 335 -7.89 -8.64 -17.87
C ASP A 335 -7.37 -7.83 -16.66
N THR A 336 -7.17 -6.53 -16.85
CA THR A 336 -6.60 -5.64 -15.83
C THR A 336 -7.47 -5.55 -14.57
N LEU A 337 -8.80 -5.64 -14.68
CA LEU A 337 -9.70 -5.60 -13.52
C LEU A 337 -9.62 -6.91 -12.74
N ALA A 338 -9.58 -8.05 -13.43
CA ALA A 338 -9.37 -9.35 -12.80
C ALA A 338 -7.97 -9.43 -12.14
N ALA A 339 -6.94 -8.89 -12.79
CA ALA A 339 -5.59 -8.82 -12.23
C ALA A 339 -5.54 -7.94 -10.96
N GLN A 340 -6.23 -6.79 -10.96
CA GLN A 340 -6.36 -5.94 -9.78
C GLN A 340 -7.07 -6.67 -8.63
N GLN A 341 -8.15 -7.41 -8.91
CA GLN A 341 -8.85 -8.21 -7.91
C GLN A 341 -7.95 -9.32 -7.33
N ALA A 342 -7.18 -10.00 -8.18
CA ALA A 342 -6.22 -11.00 -7.75
C ALA A 342 -5.12 -10.40 -6.86
N TYR A 343 -4.63 -9.20 -7.18
CA TYR A 343 -3.69 -8.46 -6.33
C TYR A 343 -4.32 -8.13 -4.97
N VAL A 344 -5.53 -7.58 -4.92
CA VAL A 344 -6.23 -7.27 -3.66
C VAL A 344 -6.38 -8.52 -2.79
N ALA A 345 -6.76 -9.65 -3.38
CA ALA A 345 -6.89 -10.92 -2.64
C ALA A 345 -5.54 -11.40 -2.09
N ALA A 346 -4.48 -11.32 -2.89
CA ALA A 346 -3.14 -11.75 -2.53
C ALA A 346 -2.51 -10.88 -1.42
N LEU A 347 -2.86 -9.59 -1.35
CA LEU A 347 -2.37 -8.64 -0.34
C LEU A 347 -3.00 -8.82 1.06
N ARG A 348 -4.03 -9.68 1.22
CA ARG A 348 -4.66 -9.91 2.52
C ARG A 348 -3.68 -10.53 3.52
N GLY A 349 -3.53 -9.84 4.66
CA GLY A 349 -2.62 -10.21 5.73
C GLY A 349 -1.17 -9.76 5.51
N ALA A 350 -0.90 -8.89 4.53
CA ALA A 350 0.42 -8.30 4.34
C ALA A 350 0.82 -7.41 5.54
N GLY A 351 2.02 -7.64 6.09
CA GLY A 351 2.66 -6.76 7.06
C GLY A 351 3.80 -5.94 6.45
N VAL A 352 4.54 -6.54 5.51
CA VAL A 352 5.58 -5.88 4.70
C VAL A 352 5.33 -6.08 3.21
N CYS A 353 5.60 -5.05 2.42
CA CYS A 353 5.64 -5.08 0.96
C CYS A 353 6.99 -4.54 0.45
N LEU A 354 7.76 -5.38 -0.24
CA LEU A 354 8.96 -4.99 -0.95
C LEU A 354 8.64 -4.72 -2.42
N MET A 355 8.84 -3.50 -2.86
CA MET A 355 8.59 -3.02 -4.22
C MET A 355 9.92 -2.88 -4.96
N LEU A 356 10.22 -3.80 -5.87
CA LEU A 356 11.57 -4.02 -6.39
C LEU A 356 11.63 -3.77 -7.91
N ALA A 357 12.13 -2.60 -8.28
CA ALA A 357 12.43 -2.18 -9.66
C ALA A 357 11.26 -2.37 -10.65
N SER A 358 10.05 -1.99 -10.23
CA SER A 358 8.81 -2.23 -10.98
C SER A 358 7.82 -1.07 -10.85
N ALA A 359 8.12 0.07 -11.46
CA ALA A 359 7.33 1.31 -11.30
C ALA A 359 5.80 1.13 -11.40
N LEU A 360 5.32 0.46 -12.45
CA LEU A 360 3.88 0.27 -12.69
C LEU A 360 3.23 -0.59 -11.61
N HIS A 361 3.80 -1.76 -11.31
CA HIS A 361 3.22 -2.66 -10.31
C HIS A 361 3.38 -2.10 -8.89
N SER A 362 4.50 -1.43 -8.57
CA SER A 362 4.73 -0.78 -7.28
C SER A 362 3.69 0.30 -7.00
N ILE A 363 3.42 1.20 -7.97
CA ILE A 363 2.38 2.22 -7.84
C ILE A 363 0.99 1.57 -7.72
N ALA A 364 0.70 0.56 -8.53
CA ALA A 364 -0.57 -0.15 -8.46
C ALA A 364 -0.79 -0.78 -7.08
N VAL A 365 0.23 -1.46 -6.51
CA VAL A 365 0.15 -2.09 -5.19
C VAL A 365 0.10 -1.05 -4.07
N GLY A 366 0.84 0.06 -4.16
CA GLY A 366 0.75 1.16 -3.19
C GLY A 366 -0.69 1.69 -3.02
N ASN A 367 -1.42 1.83 -4.12
CA ASN A 367 -2.82 2.25 -4.12
C ASN A 367 -3.81 1.19 -3.55
N LEU A 368 -3.35 -0.05 -3.36
CA LEU A 368 -4.14 -1.17 -2.82
C LEU A 368 -3.77 -1.53 -1.38
N LEU A 369 -2.67 -0.97 -0.85
CA LEU A 369 -2.19 -1.24 0.49
C LEU A 369 -2.77 -0.22 1.49
N PRO A 370 -3.18 -0.68 2.69
CA PRO A 370 -3.45 0.22 3.78
C PRO A 370 -2.15 0.77 4.37
N ALA A 371 -2.23 1.93 5.00
CA ALA A 371 -1.09 2.66 5.52
C ALA A 371 -0.31 1.88 6.59
N ARG A 372 -0.96 0.96 7.30
CA ARG A 372 -0.30 0.09 8.30
C ARG A 372 0.72 -0.89 7.72
N VAL A 373 0.67 -1.20 6.42
CA VAL A 373 1.63 -2.10 5.78
C VAL A 373 2.93 -1.37 5.52
N ARG A 374 4.02 -1.90 6.08
CA ARG A 374 5.36 -1.36 5.90
C ARG A 374 5.80 -1.58 4.46
N THR A 375 6.14 -0.50 3.77
CA THR A 375 6.46 -0.56 2.34
C THR A 375 7.89 -0.08 2.12
N VAL A 376 8.67 -0.85 1.37
CA VAL A 376 10.03 -0.47 0.94
C VAL A 376 10.05 -0.46 -0.58
N CYS A 377 10.33 0.70 -1.18
CA CYS A 377 10.40 0.87 -2.62
C CYS A 377 11.86 1.05 -3.05
N VAL A 378 12.39 0.08 -3.78
CA VAL A 378 13.75 0.06 -4.30
C VAL A 378 13.71 0.23 -5.81
N ASP A 379 14.30 1.30 -6.31
CA ASP A 379 14.41 1.55 -7.74
C ASP A 379 15.70 2.33 -8.04
N MET A 380 16.24 2.19 -9.24
CA MET A 380 17.41 2.97 -9.65
C MET A 380 17.01 4.41 -10.02
N ALA A 381 15.75 4.62 -10.40
CA ALA A 381 15.20 5.93 -10.71
C ALA A 381 14.48 6.54 -9.50
N GLU A 382 15.02 7.66 -8.99
CA GLU A 382 14.45 8.43 -7.88
C GLU A 382 12.98 8.81 -8.09
N SER A 383 12.58 9.04 -9.34
CA SER A 383 11.20 9.40 -9.69
C SER A 383 10.16 8.35 -9.28
N VAL A 384 10.53 7.08 -9.12
CA VAL A 384 9.60 6.00 -8.78
C VAL A 384 9.16 6.08 -7.31
N PRO A 385 10.07 6.05 -6.31
CA PRO A 385 9.69 6.29 -4.92
C PRO A 385 8.99 7.65 -4.71
N VAL A 386 9.45 8.72 -5.38
CA VAL A 386 8.79 10.04 -5.29
C VAL A 386 7.33 9.97 -5.77
N LYS A 387 7.07 9.34 -6.92
CA LYS A 387 5.70 9.15 -7.42
C LYS A 387 4.84 8.30 -6.49
N LEU A 388 5.42 7.28 -5.85
CA LEU A 388 4.72 6.43 -4.90
C LEU A 388 4.27 7.24 -3.67
N SER A 389 5.17 8.06 -3.11
CA SER A 389 4.87 8.96 -1.99
C SER A 389 3.80 10.00 -2.37
N ASN A 390 3.91 10.60 -3.56
CA ASN A 390 2.95 11.60 -4.07
C ASN A 390 1.54 11.02 -4.30
N ARG A 391 1.40 9.69 -4.42
CA ARG A 391 0.12 8.98 -4.57
C ARG A 391 -0.40 8.44 -3.24
N GLY A 392 -0.12 9.12 -2.14
CA GLY A 392 -0.68 8.82 -0.82
C GLY A 392 0.03 7.72 -0.03
N THR A 393 1.04 7.03 -0.60
CA THR A 393 1.85 6.03 0.11
C THR A 393 3.02 6.70 0.82
N MET A 394 2.76 7.73 1.61
CA MET A 394 3.79 8.53 2.28
C MET A 394 4.60 7.73 3.31
N GLN A 395 4.07 6.61 3.79
CA GLN A 395 4.74 5.69 4.71
C GLN A 395 5.80 4.80 4.07
N ALA A 396 5.93 4.80 2.74
CA ALA A 396 6.91 3.98 2.05
C ALA A 396 8.33 4.54 2.26
N VAL A 397 9.27 3.64 2.56
CA VAL A 397 10.70 3.96 2.54
C VAL A 397 11.20 3.83 1.11
N GLY A 398 11.58 4.95 0.50
CA GLY A 398 12.20 4.98 -0.82
C GLY A 398 13.71 4.80 -0.73
N LEU A 399 14.26 3.84 -1.48
CA LEU A 399 15.69 3.59 -1.58
C LEU A 399 16.14 3.62 -3.05
N VAL A 400 16.92 4.65 -3.40
CA VAL A 400 17.47 4.79 -4.75
C VAL A 400 18.78 4.02 -4.86
N THR A 401 18.74 2.80 -5.42
CA THR A 401 19.91 1.92 -5.57
C THR A 401 19.67 0.82 -6.60
N ASP A 402 20.75 0.10 -6.96
CA ASP A 402 20.64 -1.11 -7.76
C ASP A 402 19.90 -2.21 -6.98
N VAL A 403 18.90 -2.82 -7.60
CA VAL A 403 18.03 -3.82 -6.96
C VAL A 403 18.76 -5.13 -6.69
N GLY A 404 19.77 -5.47 -7.49
CA GLY A 404 20.61 -6.66 -7.27
C GLY A 404 21.44 -6.51 -6.00
N PHE A 405 22.15 -5.38 -5.88
CA PHE A 405 22.89 -5.01 -4.67
C PHE A 405 21.99 -4.99 -3.43
N PHE A 406 20.79 -4.41 -3.54
CA PHE A 406 19.83 -4.41 -2.43
C PHE A 406 19.50 -5.84 -1.97
N LEU A 407 19.17 -6.74 -2.91
CA LEU A 407 18.77 -8.11 -2.59
C LEU A 407 19.91 -8.93 -1.99
N GLU A 408 21.14 -8.83 -2.51
CA GLU A 408 22.32 -9.52 -1.96
C GLU A 408 22.62 -9.07 -0.53
N ARG A 409 22.55 -7.76 -0.27
CA ARG A 409 22.76 -7.20 1.07
C ARG A 409 21.61 -7.57 2.00
N LEU A 410 20.36 -7.55 1.53
CA LEU A 410 19.20 -7.96 2.31
C LEU A 410 19.30 -9.44 2.73
N GLU A 411 19.67 -10.33 1.81
CA GLU A 411 19.93 -11.74 2.09
C GLU A 411 21.00 -11.89 3.17
N SER A 412 22.10 -11.15 3.06
CA SER A 412 23.20 -11.17 4.03
C SER A 412 22.75 -10.69 5.43
N GLU A 413 21.97 -9.60 5.50
CA GLU A 413 21.44 -9.08 6.77
C GLU A 413 20.44 -10.06 7.40
N LEU A 414 19.56 -10.68 6.61
CA LEU A 414 18.62 -11.69 7.11
C LEU A 414 19.33 -12.96 7.60
N ALA A 415 20.38 -13.39 6.90
CA ALA A 415 21.23 -14.50 7.34
C ALA A 415 21.94 -14.19 8.66
N ALA A 416 22.44 -12.96 8.83
CA ALA A 416 23.05 -12.51 10.08
C ALA A 416 22.03 -12.43 11.23
N LEU A 417 20.79 -12.00 10.96
CA LEU A 417 19.71 -12.04 11.94
C LEU A 417 19.30 -13.47 12.31
N GLY A 418 19.37 -14.41 11.36
CA GLY A 418 19.12 -15.84 11.55
C GLY A 418 20.26 -16.61 12.24
N ALA A 419 21.36 -15.96 12.59
CA ALA A 419 22.52 -16.54 13.27
C ALA A 419 22.75 -15.85 14.63
N LEU A 420 21.85 -16.06 15.59
CA LEU A 420 22.11 -15.91 17.03
C LEU A 420 21.42 -17.08 17.76
N PRO A 421 22.07 -17.63 18.81
CA PRO A 421 22.11 -19.05 19.17
C PRO A 421 20.78 -19.71 19.53
#